data_AF-A0A7W7AH85-F1
#
_entry.id   AF-A0A7W7AH85-F1
#
_cell.length_a   1.000
_cell.length_b   1.000
_cell.length_c   1.000
_cell.angle_alpha   90.00
_cell.angle_beta   90.00
_cell.angle_gamma   90.00
#
_symmetry.space_group_name_H-M   'P 1'
#
loop_
_entity.id
_entity.type
_entity.pdbx_description
1 polymer ?
#
loop_
_entity_poly.entity_id
_entity_poly.type
_entity_poly.pdbx_seq_one_letter_code
_entity_poly.pdbx_strand_id
1 'polypeptide(L)'
;MVTTLVMTAGRKTGMLCKTLDRDAVDWMDDVSGSRAVIGDAGTSAVEFVNHLGASAAFAAAWPILRRWAPGVPPTGLAVAYGTMLYAVNIGGIAPLLGITEGEVQAGARKATERWAVHVIQAVVTGLVAERLGKSE
;
A
#
# COMPACT_ATOMS: atom_id res chain seq x y z
N MET A 1 -5.29 -7.12 0.35
CA MET A 1 -5.74 -7.93 1.52
C MET A 1 -4.75 -7.94 2.68
N VAL A 2 -3.44 -8.11 2.46
CA VAL A 2 -2.42 -7.94 3.51
C VAL A 2 -2.40 -6.50 4.06
N THR A 3 -2.39 -5.51 3.18
CA THR A 3 -2.41 -4.08 3.54
C THR A 3 -3.59 -3.73 4.44
N THR A 4 -4.81 -4.08 4.04
CA THR A 4 -6.03 -3.90 4.83
C THR A 4 -5.95 -4.57 6.21
N LEU A 5 -5.39 -5.78 6.29
CA LEU A 5 -5.25 -6.51 7.55
C LEU A 5 -4.21 -5.85 8.48
N VAL A 6 -3.05 -5.47 7.95
CA VAL A 6 -2.01 -4.76 8.71
C VAL A 6 -2.54 -3.41 9.22
N MET A 7 -3.23 -2.65 8.38
CA MET A 7 -3.83 -1.37 8.76
C MET A 7 -4.92 -1.55 9.81
N THR A 8 -5.80 -2.55 9.64
CA THR A 8 -6.87 -2.83 10.60
C THR A 8 -6.31 -3.24 11.96
N ALA A 9 -5.32 -4.14 11.99
CA ALA A 9 -4.68 -4.59 13.21
C ALA A 9 -3.92 -3.44 13.89
N GLY A 10 -3.07 -2.72 13.15
CA GLY A 10 -2.28 -1.61 13.68
C GLY A 10 -3.13 -0.46 14.24
N ARG A 11 -4.31 -0.21 13.66
CA ARG A 11 -5.29 0.75 14.21
C ARG A 11 -5.91 0.26 15.51
N LYS A 12 -6.38 -0.99 15.56
CA LYS A 12 -7.00 -1.56 16.77
C LYS A 12 -6.06 -1.57 17.97
N THR A 13 -4.75 -1.64 17.73
CA THR A 13 -3.71 -1.64 18.77
C THR A 13 -3.10 -0.27 19.04
N GLY A 14 -3.48 0.79 18.30
CA GLY A 14 -2.89 2.13 18.40
C GLY A 14 -1.45 2.22 17.91
N MET A 15 -0.95 1.20 17.21
CA MET A 15 0.43 1.14 16.71
C MET A 15 0.63 1.96 15.42
N LEU A 16 -0.45 2.28 14.70
CA LEU A 16 -0.40 3.10 13.49
C LEU A 16 -1.15 4.42 13.70
N CYS A 17 -0.55 5.51 13.22
CA CYS A 17 -1.23 6.77 13.00
C CYS A 17 -2.37 6.63 11.97
N LYS A 18 -3.13 7.72 11.75
CA LYS A 18 -4.12 7.77 10.66
C LYS A 18 -3.46 7.33 9.36
N THR A 19 -4.03 6.30 8.77
CA THR A 19 -3.44 5.56 7.68
C THR A 19 -3.68 6.27 6.35
N LEU A 20 -2.75 6.13 5.40
CA LEU A 20 -2.77 6.88 4.13
C LEU A 20 -4.03 6.60 3.29
N ASP A 21 -4.57 5.39 3.33
CA ASP A 21 -5.86 5.02 2.75
C ASP A 21 -6.98 5.94 3.20
N ARG A 22 -7.03 6.29 4.50
CA ARG A 22 -8.01 7.26 5.02
C ARG A 22 -7.70 8.67 4.59
N ASP A 23 -6.43 9.06 4.51
CA ASP A 23 -6.06 10.38 3.95
C ASP A 23 -6.49 10.50 2.47
N ALA A 24 -6.32 9.43 1.68
CA ALA A 24 -6.76 9.38 0.29
C ALA A 24 -8.29 9.38 0.15
N VAL A 25 -8.97 8.61 0.99
CA VAL A 25 -10.42 8.56 1.07
C VAL A 25 -11.02 9.89 1.52
N ASP A 26 -10.45 10.52 2.55
CA ASP A 26 -10.91 11.82 3.05
C ASP A 26 -10.64 12.90 2.00
N TRP A 27 -9.51 12.84 1.28
CA TRP A 27 -9.29 13.70 0.11
C TRP A 27 -10.32 13.46 -1.00
N MET A 28 -10.64 12.20 -1.32
CA MET A 28 -11.69 11.89 -2.30
C MET A 28 -13.04 12.43 -1.84
N ASP A 29 -13.35 12.33 -0.54
CA ASP A 29 -14.55 12.92 0.07
C ASP A 29 -14.55 14.44 -0.03
N ASP A 30 -13.46 15.10 0.34
CA ASP A 30 -13.34 16.57 0.28
C ASP A 30 -13.48 17.10 -1.15
N VAL A 31 -13.00 16.36 -2.16
CA VAL A 31 -13.05 16.77 -3.57
C VAL A 31 -14.38 16.41 -4.24
N SER A 32 -15.06 15.34 -3.83
CA SER A 32 -16.24 14.80 -4.53
C SER A 32 -17.52 14.71 -3.71
N GLY A 33 -17.47 15.01 -2.41
CA GLY A 33 -18.57 14.79 -1.47
C GLY A 33 -18.96 13.32 -1.31
N SER A 34 -18.04 12.38 -1.60
CA SER A 34 -18.36 10.96 -1.74
C SER A 34 -19.08 10.37 -0.51
N ARG A 35 -18.68 10.71 0.73
CA ARG A 35 -19.28 10.21 1.97
C ARG A 35 -20.75 10.65 2.12
N ALA A 36 -21.10 11.83 1.63
CA ALA A 36 -22.50 12.29 1.59
C ALA A 36 -23.36 11.47 0.61
N VAL A 37 -22.73 10.81 -0.38
CA VAL A 37 -23.41 10.03 -1.42
C VAL A 37 -23.39 8.53 -1.12
N ILE A 38 -22.26 7.98 -0.68
CA ILE A 38 -22.04 6.52 -0.53
C ILE A 38 -21.86 6.06 0.92
N GLY A 39 -21.80 6.99 1.88
CA GLY A 39 -21.62 6.71 3.31
C GLY A 39 -20.28 6.04 3.66
N ASP A 40 -20.09 5.74 4.94
CA ASP A 40 -18.85 5.12 5.47
C ASP A 40 -18.60 3.72 4.92
N ALA A 41 -19.67 2.97 4.65
CA ALA A 41 -19.59 1.63 4.06
C ALA A 41 -19.08 1.69 2.61
N GLY A 42 -19.63 2.59 1.78
CA GLY A 42 -19.16 2.79 0.41
C GLY A 42 -17.73 3.33 0.36
N THR A 43 -17.41 4.22 1.30
CA THR A 43 -16.07 4.75 1.48
C THR A 43 -15.04 3.64 1.78
N SER A 44 -15.38 2.72 2.68
CA SER A 44 -14.54 1.56 3.00
C SER A 44 -14.40 0.59 1.81
N ALA A 45 -15.44 0.50 0.97
CA ALA A 45 -15.39 -0.29 -0.26
C ALA A 45 -14.41 0.31 -1.28
N VAL A 46 -14.36 1.64 -1.42
CA VAL A 46 -13.38 2.33 -2.27
C VAL A 46 -11.95 2.07 -1.79
N GLU A 47 -11.69 2.19 -0.48
CA GLU A 47 -10.40 1.83 0.12
C GLU A 47 -10.00 0.38 -0.21
N PHE A 48 -10.94 -0.55 -0.04
CA PHE A 48 -10.70 -1.95 -0.37
C PHE A 48 -10.38 -2.17 -1.85
N VAL A 49 -11.15 -1.56 -2.77
CA VAL A 49 -10.94 -1.68 -4.22
C VAL A 49 -9.58 -1.11 -4.61
N ASN A 50 -9.19 0.04 -4.05
CA ASN A 50 -7.87 0.60 -4.26
C ASN A 50 -6.75 -0.38 -3.84
N HIS A 51 -6.86 -0.98 -2.65
CA HIS A 51 -5.90 -1.99 -2.19
C HIS A 51 -5.91 -3.27 -3.03
N LEU A 52 -7.08 -3.69 -3.52
CA LEU A 52 -7.20 -4.85 -4.39
C LEU A 52 -6.52 -4.59 -5.74
N GLY A 53 -6.76 -3.43 -6.35
CA GLY A 53 -6.11 -3.01 -7.59
C GLY A 53 -4.59 -2.96 -7.46
N ALA A 54 -4.08 -2.36 -6.37
CA ALA A 54 -2.65 -2.35 -6.08
C ALA A 54 -2.07 -3.77 -5.90
N SER A 55 -2.82 -4.67 -5.25
CA SER A 55 -2.41 -6.06 -5.06
C SER A 55 -2.37 -6.83 -6.39
N ALA A 56 -3.35 -6.61 -7.28
CA ALA A 56 -3.41 -7.22 -8.60
C ALA A 56 -2.26 -6.72 -9.50
N ALA A 57 -1.97 -5.42 -9.47
CA ALA A 57 -0.84 -4.83 -10.19
C ALA A 57 0.50 -5.41 -9.71
N PHE A 58 0.68 -5.59 -8.39
CA PHE A 58 1.84 -6.28 -7.83
C PHE A 58 1.96 -7.71 -8.40
N ALA A 59 0.87 -8.48 -8.36
CA ALA A 59 0.88 -9.87 -8.81
C ALA A 59 1.26 -9.98 -10.30
N ALA A 60 0.78 -9.05 -11.13
CA ALA A 60 1.14 -8.98 -12.54
C ALA A 60 2.61 -8.60 -12.79
N ALA A 61 3.17 -7.70 -11.96
CA ALA A 61 4.57 -7.27 -12.09
C ALA A 61 5.58 -8.33 -11.59
N TRP A 62 5.17 -9.18 -10.64
CA TRP A 62 6.08 -10.11 -9.96
C TRP A 62 6.86 -11.05 -10.91
N PRO A 63 6.24 -11.74 -11.89
CA PRO A 63 6.97 -12.62 -12.82
C PRO A 63 7.99 -11.86 -13.66
N ILE A 64 7.69 -10.62 -14.05
CA ILE A 64 8.59 -9.76 -14.83
C ILE A 64 9.84 -9.44 -14.00
N LEU A 65 9.65 -9.01 -12.75
CA LEU A 65 10.74 -8.71 -11.83
C LEU A 65 11.62 -9.94 -11.59
N ARG A 66 11.03 -11.13 -11.42
CA ARG A 66 11.77 -12.39 -11.25
C ARG A 66 12.59 -12.76 -12.49
N ARG A 67 12.10 -12.47 -13.70
CA ARG A 67 12.86 -12.68 -14.94
C ARG A 67 14.03 -11.71 -15.09
N TRP A 68 13.85 -10.46 -14.65
CA TRP A 68 14.87 -9.41 -14.78
C TRP A 68 15.96 -9.52 -13.71
N ALA A 69 15.62 -10.07 -12.55
CA ALA A 69 16.54 -10.24 -11.41
C ALA A 69 16.55 -11.69 -10.88
N PRO A 70 16.93 -12.69 -11.71
CA PRO A 70 16.81 -14.10 -11.33
C PRO A 70 17.71 -14.48 -10.15
N GLY A 71 18.87 -13.83 -10.01
CA GLY A 71 19.83 -14.07 -8.92
C GLY A 71 19.53 -13.34 -7.61
N VAL A 72 18.50 -12.49 -7.55
CA VAL A 72 18.12 -11.78 -6.32
C VAL A 72 17.17 -12.65 -5.50
N PRO A 73 17.41 -12.82 -4.19
CA PRO A 73 16.47 -13.52 -3.32
C PRO A 73 15.06 -12.90 -3.39
N PRO A 74 13.98 -13.70 -3.39
CA PRO A 74 12.62 -13.18 -3.48
C PRO A 74 12.29 -12.13 -2.42
N THR A 75 12.78 -12.30 -1.20
CA THR A 75 12.62 -11.32 -0.12
C THR A 75 13.30 -9.99 -0.42
N GLY A 76 14.54 -10.02 -0.94
CA GLY A 76 15.27 -8.81 -1.32
C GLY A 76 14.56 -8.06 -2.46
N LEU A 77 14.09 -8.79 -3.46
CA LEU A 77 13.32 -8.21 -4.57
C LEU A 77 11.99 -7.59 -4.09
N ALA A 78 11.30 -8.27 -3.18
CA ALA A 78 10.06 -7.76 -2.59
C ALA A 78 10.28 -6.51 -1.72
N VAL A 79 11.35 -6.47 -0.91
CA VAL A 79 11.70 -5.27 -0.12
C VAL A 79 12.00 -4.08 -1.03
N ALA A 80 12.80 -4.31 -2.08
CA ALA A 80 13.12 -3.27 -3.06
C ALA A 80 11.86 -2.76 -3.77
N TYR A 81 10.99 -3.67 -4.20
CA TYR A 81 9.73 -3.31 -4.86
C TYR A 81 8.77 -2.55 -3.92
N GLY A 82 8.57 -3.02 -2.69
CA GLY A 82 7.75 -2.34 -1.69
C GLY A 82 8.28 -0.94 -1.35
N THR A 83 9.60 -0.80 -1.25
CA THR A 83 10.25 0.51 -1.03
C THR A 83 10.06 1.44 -2.22
N MET A 84 10.19 0.93 -3.45
CA MET A 84 9.94 1.72 -4.66
C MET A 84 8.48 2.17 -4.75
N LEU A 85 7.54 1.26 -4.47
CA LEU A 85 6.12 1.59 -4.41
C LEU A 85 5.84 2.69 -3.39
N TYR A 86 6.43 2.59 -2.19
CA TYR A 86 6.32 3.64 -1.19
C TYR A 86 6.87 4.98 -1.71
N ALA A 87 8.08 4.98 -2.28
CA ALA A 87 8.73 6.20 -2.75
C ALA A 87 7.95 6.89 -3.88
N VAL A 88 7.48 6.14 -4.89
CA VAL A 88 6.69 6.69 -5.99
C VAL A 88 5.32 7.15 -5.50
N ASN A 89 4.58 6.26 -4.86
CA ASN A 89 3.17 6.49 -4.62
C ASN A 89 2.95 7.44 -3.44
N ILE A 90 3.75 7.29 -2.38
CA ILE A 90 3.58 8.08 -1.15
C ILE A 90 4.53 9.26 -1.12
N GLY A 91 5.80 9.04 -1.46
CA GLY A 91 6.78 10.13 -1.50
C GLY A 91 6.57 11.10 -2.66
N GLY A 92 6.02 10.64 -3.78
CA GLY A 92 5.85 11.41 -5.01
C GLY A 92 4.40 11.78 -5.32
N ILE A 93 3.59 10.80 -5.72
CA ILE A 93 2.26 11.04 -6.29
C ILE A 93 1.30 11.63 -5.26
N ALA A 94 1.20 11.03 -4.06
CA ALA A 94 0.25 11.47 -3.04
C ALA A 94 0.39 12.96 -2.65
N PRO A 95 1.59 13.51 -2.39
CA PRO A 95 1.73 14.95 -2.13
C PRO A 95 1.46 15.82 -3.35
N LEU A 96 1.84 15.39 -4.57
CA LEU A 96 1.54 16.13 -5.79
C LEU A 96 0.04 16.28 -6.06
N LEU A 97 -0.75 15.28 -5.66
CA LEU A 97 -2.22 15.32 -5.76
C LEU A 97 -2.89 16.03 -4.58
N GLY A 98 -2.13 16.50 -3.58
CA GLY A 98 -2.66 17.10 -2.36
C GLY A 98 -3.32 16.11 -1.40
N ILE A 99 -3.11 14.80 -1.61
CA ILE A 99 -3.62 13.74 -0.71
C ILE A 99 -2.85 13.75 0.62
N THR A 100 -1.58 14.16 0.60
CA THR A 100 -0.78 14.31 1.82
C THR A 100 0.04 15.59 1.80
N GLU A 101 0.44 16.03 2.97
CA GLU A 101 1.45 17.08 3.20
C GLU A 101 2.89 16.70 2.77
N GLY A 102 3.11 15.45 2.34
CA GLY A 102 4.42 14.89 2.02
C GLY A 102 5.16 14.35 3.24
N GLU A 103 6.12 13.46 2.99
CA GLU A 103 6.78 12.68 4.05
C GLU A 103 7.67 13.50 5.00
N VAL A 104 8.21 14.62 4.51
CA VAL A 104 9.01 15.54 5.34
C VAL A 104 8.15 16.19 6.40
N GLN A 105 6.95 16.68 6.03
CA GLN A 105 6.04 17.34 6.96
C GLN A 105 5.33 16.33 7.87
N ALA A 106 5.01 15.14 7.35
CA ALA A 106 4.44 14.03 8.11
C ALA A 106 5.33 13.55 9.27
N GLY A 107 6.65 13.78 9.17
CA GLY A 107 7.64 13.39 10.17
C GLY A 107 8.05 11.91 10.11
N ALA A 108 9.20 11.61 10.69
CA ALA A 108 9.87 10.32 10.55
C ALA A 108 9.01 9.11 10.98
N ARG A 109 8.14 9.28 11.98
CA ARG A 109 7.27 8.21 12.46
C ARG A 109 6.25 7.79 11.39
N LYS A 110 5.45 8.74 10.88
CA LYS A 110 4.40 8.47 9.89
C LYS A 110 5.01 7.95 8.57
N ALA A 111 6.18 8.48 8.19
CA ALA A 111 6.96 7.99 7.06
C ALA A 111 7.39 6.52 7.23
N THR A 112 7.92 6.18 8.40
CA THR A 112 8.34 4.82 8.70
C THR A 112 7.15 3.85 8.70
N GLU A 113 6.04 4.24 9.30
CA GLU A 113 4.81 3.44 9.33
C GLU A 113 4.30 3.17 7.90
N ARG A 114 4.21 4.20 7.06
CA ARG A 114 3.77 4.08 5.66
C ARG A 114 4.72 3.22 4.84
N TRP A 115 6.04 3.42 4.97
CA TRP A 115 7.05 2.59 4.30
C TRP A 115 6.96 1.12 4.74
N ALA A 116 6.87 0.87 6.04
CA ALA A 116 6.82 -0.48 6.60
C ALA A 116 5.61 -1.27 6.07
N VAL A 117 4.44 -0.64 5.96
CA VAL A 117 3.24 -1.29 5.39
C VAL A 117 3.47 -1.73 3.94
N HIS A 118 4.13 -0.90 3.12
CA HIS A 118 4.43 -1.25 1.72
C HIS A 118 5.44 -2.40 1.62
N VAL A 119 6.48 -2.38 2.45
CA VAL A 119 7.47 -3.46 2.51
C VAL A 119 6.83 -4.77 2.98
N ILE A 120 6.04 -4.74 4.05
CA ILE A 120 5.35 -5.93 4.58
C ILE A 120 4.39 -6.50 3.52
N GLN A 121 3.58 -5.65 2.89
CA GLN A 121 2.70 -6.07 1.80
C GLN A 121 3.50 -6.78 0.70
N ALA A 122 4.58 -6.15 0.22
CA ALA A 122 5.37 -6.66 -0.88
C ALA A 122 6.03 -8.00 -0.53
N VAL A 123 6.63 -8.10 0.66
CA VAL A 123 7.30 -9.32 1.13
C VAL A 123 6.32 -10.47 1.28
N VAL A 124 5.19 -10.25 1.97
CA VAL A 124 4.19 -11.32 2.15
C VAL A 124 3.62 -11.75 0.80
N THR A 125 3.29 -10.80 -0.07
CA THR A 125 2.72 -11.10 -1.39
C THR A 125 3.72 -11.83 -2.28
N GLY A 126 4.97 -11.39 -2.33
CA GLY A 126 6.03 -12.06 -3.09
C GLY A 126 6.31 -13.48 -2.59
N LEU A 127 6.34 -13.70 -1.27
CA LEU A 127 6.53 -15.05 -0.70
C LEU A 127 5.35 -15.98 -1.00
N VAL A 128 4.11 -15.48 -0.93
CA VAL A 128 2.92 -16.26 -1.31
C VAL A 128 2.96 -16.59 -2.80
N ALA A 129 3.30 -15.64 -3.67
CA ALA A 129 3.44 -15.87 -5.10
C ALA A 129 4.50 -16.93 -5.43
N GLU A 130 5.67 -16.87 -4.77
CA GLU A 130 6.71 -17.89 -4.91
C GLU A 130 6.25 -19.28 -4.45
N ARG A 131 5.40 -19.35 -3.42
CA ARG A 131 4.88 -20.64 -2.93
C ARG A 131 3.84 -21.23 -3.89
N LEU A 132 2.97 -20.39 -4.45
CA LEU A 132 1.96 -20.81 -5.42
C LEU A 132 2.57 -21.19 -6.77
N GLY A 133 3.61 -20.48 -7.22
CA GLY A 133 4.32 -20.78 -8.47
C GLY A 133 5.25 -21.99 -8.41
N LYS A 134 5.50 -22.57 -7.22
CA LYS A 134 6.27 -23.81 -7.02
C LYS A 134 5.39 -25.06 -6.94
N SER A 135 4.07 -24.91 -6.97
CA SER A 135 3.08 -26.00 -6.94
C SER A 135 2.62 -26.45 -8.33
N GLU A 136 3.22 -25.91 -9.38
CA GLU A 136 3.12 -26.38 -10.78
C GLU A 136 4.42 -27.12 -11.17
#